data_AF-A0A162QCP1-F1
#
_entry.id   AF-A0A162QCP1-F1
#
_cell.length_a   1.000
_cell.length_b   1.000
_cell.length_c   1.000
_cell.angle_alpha   90.00
_cell.angle_beta   90.00
_cell.angle_gamma   90.00
#
_symmetry.space_group_name_H-M   'P 1'
#
loop_
_entity.id
_entity.type
_entity.pdbx_description
1 polymer ?
#
loop_
_entity_poly.entity_id
_entity_poly.type
_entity_poly.pdbx_seq_one_letter_code
_entity_poly.pdbx_strand_id
1 'polypeptide(L)'
;MKNIRYIDKYKRESYSIGEIAKYFGVSITTINNWLKEGRFLGVPGRAKNKTRISENAVWISSTGERFCIKDLIAEAVENEKKRAASSKNEEKNALMEVLSYYEEKYGDTYEKIKNKVSKTSEELRDLSEWRYILERVKSELI
;
A
#
# COMPACT_ATOMS: atom_id res chain seq x y z
N MET A 1 -10.20 23.37 5.29
CA MET A 1 -9.11 23.32 6.29
C MET A 1 -8.40 21.99 6.15
N LYS A 2 -7.12 21.96 5.75
CA LYS A 2 -6.36 20.72 5.54
C LYS A 2 -5.87 20.18 6.89
N ASN A 3 -6.14 18.91 7.16
CA ASN A 3 -5.82 18.21 8.41
C ASN A 3 -4.30 18.18 8.68
N ILE A 4 -3.86 18.98 9.66
CA ILE A 4 -2.45 19.11 10.10
C ILE A 4 -1.98 17.88 10.91
N ARG A 5 -2.85 16.92 11.23
CA ARG A 5 -2.51 15.76 12.08
C ARG A 5 -1.73 14.62 11.41
N TYR A 6 -1.54 14.62 10.08
CA TYR A 6 -0.90 13.49 9.39
C TYR A 6 0.62 13.60 9.21
N ILE A 7 1.21 14.79 9.45
CA ILE A 7 2.65 15.03 9.19
C ILE A 7 3.52 14.53 10.36
N ASP A 8 2.94 14.36 11.55
CA ASP A 8 3.73 14.18 12.78
C ASP A 8 4.26 12.76 13.01
N LYS A 9 3.65 11.73 12.39
CA LYS A 9 4.08 10.33 12.58
C LYS A 9 5.40 9.99 11.88
N TYR A 10 5.83 10.79 10.91
CA TYR A 10 7.01 10.51 10.08
C TYR A 10 8.07 11.63 10.10
N LYS A 11 7.87 12.65 10.94
CA LYS A 11 8.86 13.69 11.17
C LYS A 11 10.03 13.09 11.96
N ARG A 12 11.00 12.56 11.23
CA ARG A 12 12.24 12.03 11.78
C ARG A 12 13.34 12.98 11.37
N GLU A 13 14.16 13.42 12.31
CA GLU A 13 15.26 14.34 12.05
C GLU A 13 16.23 13.81 10.97
N SER A 14 16.30 12.49 10.80
CA SER A 14 17.10 11.83 9.78
C SER A 14 16.65 10.39 9.44
N TYR A 15 17.03 9.92 8.26
CA TYR A 15 16.75 8.59 7.71
C TYR A 15 18.04 7.83 7.43
N SER A 16 18.01 6.51 7.56
CA SER A 16 19.08 5.63 7.10
C SER A 16 19.08 5.50 5.56
N ILE A 17 20.22 5.10 5.00
CA ILE A 17 20.34 4.82 3.55
C ILE A 17 19.33 3.75 3.10
N GLY A 18 19.07 2.73 3.92
CA GLY A 18 18.08 1.69 3.61
C GLY A 18 16.65 2.23 3.55
N GLU A 19 16.29 3.15 4.45
CA GLU A 19 14.98 3.79 4.43
C GLU A 19 14.82 4.70 3.21
N ILE A 20 15.84 5.50 2.88
CA ILE A 20 15.85 6.31 1.66
C ILE A 20 15.72 5.42 0.43
N ALA A 21 16.48 4.33 0.34
CA ALA A 21 16.40 3.38 -0.76
C ALA A 21 14.96 2.82 -0.93
N LYS A 22 14.30 2.48 0.18
CA LYS A 22 12.91 2.02 0.18
C LYS A 22 11.95 3.08 -0.38
N TYR A 23 12.01 4.31 0.11
CA TYR A 23 11.11 5.38 -0.34
C TYR A 23 11.34 5.79 -1.80
N PHE A 24 12.58 5.74 -2.27
CA PHE A 24 12.92 6.02 -3.67
C PHE A 24 12.67 4.82 -4.60
N GLY A 25 12.40 3.63 -4.07
CA GLY A 25 12.21 2.41 -4.87
C GLY A 25 13.48 1.96 -5.60
N VAL A 26 14.66 2.20 -5.02
CA VAL A 26 15.96 1.87 -5.62
C VAL A 26 16.82 1.05 -4.66
N SER A 27 17.95 0.54 -5.14
CA SER A 27 18.89 -0.21 -4.30
C SER A 27 19.68 0.72 -3.36
N ILE A 28 20.14 0.17 -2.23
CA ILE A 28 21.11 0.84 -1.33
C ILE A 28 22.36 1.27 -2.11
N THR A 29 22.82 0.44 -3.05
CA THR A 29 23.95 0.73 -3.93
C THR A 29 23.70 1.99 -4.77
N THR A 30 22.49 2.17 -5.30
CA THR A 30 22.10 3.36 -6.07
C THR A 30 22.20 4.61 -5.21
N ILE A 31 21.67 4.58 -3.98
CA ILE A 31 21.79 5.71 -3.04
C ILE A 31 23.25 6.01 -2.70
N ASN A 32 24.07 4.98 -2.47
CA ASN A 32 25.50 5.15 -2.22
C ASN A 32 26.24 5.79 -3.41
N ASN A 33 25.87 5.46 -4.64
CA ASN A 33 26.43 6.09 -5.84
C ASN A 33 26.02 7.56 -5.93
N TRP A 34 24.74 7.87 -5.72
CA TRP A 34 24.26 9.26 -5.70
C TRP A 34 24.90 10.10 -4.60
N LEU A 35 25.23 9.51 -3.45
CA LEU A 35 26.00 10.18 -2.40
C LEU A 35 27.43 10.52 -2.87
N LYS A 36 28.10 9.58 -3.55
CA LYS A 36 29.44 9.81 -4.14
C LYS A 36 29.41 10.87 -5.24
N GLU A 37 28.34 10.90 -6.02
CA GLU A 37 28.08 11.89 -7.07
C GLU A 37 27.70 13.27 -6.50
N GLY A 38 27.53 13.41 -5.18
CA GLY A 38 27.16 14.69 -4.55
C GLY A 38 25.71 15.11 -4.79
N ARG A 39 24.84 14.17 -5.15
CA ARG A 39 23.42 14.44 -5.44
C ARG A 39 22.58 14.68 -4.20
N PHE A 40 23.12 14.44 -3.01
CA PHE A 40 22.51 14.85 -1.74
C PHE A 40 23.29 16.02 -1.14
N LEU A 41 22.68 17.19 -1.12
CA LEU A 41 23.25 18.38 -0.50
C LEU A 41 23.06 18.31 1.02
N GLY A 42 24.08 18.74 1.77
CA GLY A 42 24.09 18.68 3.23
C GLY A 42 24.44 17.31 3.80
N VAL A 43 24.90 16.37 2.97
CA VAL A 43 25.34 15.03 3.38
C VAL A 43 26.79 14.82 2.96
N PRO A 44 27.67 14.26 3.81
CA PRO A 44 29.04 13.96 3.40
C PRO A 44 29.07 12.99 2.21
N GLY A 45 29.82 13.32 1.16
CA GLY A 45 29.90 12.57 -0.11
C GLY A 45 30.50 11.16 -0.03
N ARG A 46 30.85 10.67 1.17
CA ARG A 46 31.11 9.25 1.41
C ARG A 46 30.18 8.76 2.50
N ALA A 47 29.29 7.84 2.13
CA ALA A 47 28.56 7.04 3.08
C ALA A 47 29.54 6.24 3.94
N LYS A 48 29.68 6.61 5.22
CA LYS A 48 30.24 5.75 6.26
C LYS A 48 29.18 4.74 6.73
N ASN A 49 29.62 3.63 7.35
CA ASN A 49 28.73 2.77 8.10
C ASN A 49 27.94 3.63 9.11
N LYS A 50 26.61 3.60 9.03
CA LYS A 50 25.65 4.45 9.80
C LYS A 50 25.41 5.88 9.29
N THR A 51 25.74 6.20 8.04
CA THR A 51 25.35 7.51 7.47
C THR A 51 23.84 7.70 7.51
N ARG A 52 23.42 8.87 8.01
CA ARG A 52 22.03 9.29 8.07
C ARG A 52 21.83 10.55 7.24
N ILE A 53 20.75 10.59 6.49
CA ILE A 53 20.36 11.70 5.63
C ILE A 53 19.27 12.47 6.37
N SER A 54 19.50 13.76 6.62
CA SER A 54 18.49 14.60 7.27
C SER A 54 17.24 14.71 6.41
N GLU A 55 16.07 14.82 7.04
CA GLU A 55 14.81 15.12 6.33
C GLU A 55 14.87 16.45 5.55
N ASN A 56 15.72 17.38 6.00
CA ASN A 56 15.93 18.67 5.37
C ASN A 56 17.03 18.66 4.30
N ALA A 57 17.68 17.52 4.07
CA ALA A 57 18.63 17.38 2.97
C ALA A 57 17.92 17.59 1.63
N VAL A 58 18.67 18.05 0.64
CA VAL A 58 18.17 18.26 -0.73
C VAL A 58 18.76 17.20 -1.63
N TRP A 59 17.90 16.48 -2.34
CA TRP A 59 18.29 15.56 -3.41
C TRP A 59 18.17 16.24 -4.77
N ILE A 60 19.14 15.96 -5.65
CA ILE A 60 19.20 16.46 -7.02
C ILE A 60 18.85 15.32 -7.98
N SER A 61 17.76 15.49 -8.74
CA SER A 61 17.31 14.55 -9.75
C SER A 61 18.28 14.50 -10.95
N SER A 62 18.06 13.57 -11.88
CA SER A 62 18.92 13.44 -13.08
C SER A 62 18.74 14.62 -14.03
N THR A 63 17.59 15.30 -13.94
CA THR A 63 17.25 16.53 -14.66
C THR A 63 17.82 17.78 -14.00
N GLY A 64 18.44 17.66 -12.81
CA GLY A 64 18.99 18.78 -12.06
C GLY A 64 17.99 19.47 -11.12
N GLU A 65 16.75 18.99 -11.06
CA GLU A 65 15.73 19.50 -10.16
C GLU A 65 16.07 19.15 -8.70
N ARG A 66 15.66 20.02 -7.78
CA ARG A 66 16.00 19.93 -6.36
C ARG A 66 14.77 19.62 -5.53
N PHE A 67 14.85 18.57 -4.73
CA PHE A 67 13.75 18.11 -3.91
C PHE A 67 14.20 17.94 -2.46
N CYS A 68 13.35 18.35 -1.51
CA CYS A 68 13.61 18.08 -0.10
C CYS A 68 13.24 16.63 0.22
N ILE A 69 14.08 15.95 1.01
CA ILE A 69 13.87 14.53 1.36
C ILE A 69 12.53 14.31 2.06
N LYS A 70 12.14 15.21 2.97
CA LYS A 70 10.84 15.13 3.65
C LYS A 70 9.66 15.09 2.68
N ASP A 71 9.71 15.87 1.59
CA ASP A 71 8.61 16.02 0.64
C ASP A 71 8.48 14.77 -0.23
N LEU A 72 9.62 14.25 -0.71
CA LEU A 72 9.68 12.99 -1.45
C LEU A 72 9.17 11.81 -0.63
N ILE A 73 9.55 11.74 0.65
CA ILE A 73 9.09 10.67 1.54
C ILE A 73 7.59 10.81 1.81
N ALA A 74 7.10 12.02 2.06
CA ALA A 74 5.68 12.26 2.26
C ALA A 74 4.85 11.82 1.04
N GLU A 75 5.33 12.14 -0.16
CA GLU A 75 4.71 11.69 -1.41
C GLU A 75 4.76 10.17 -1.56
N ALA A 76 5.91 9.54 -1.32
CA ALA A 76 6.08 8.09 -1.41
C ALA A 76 5.12 7.34 -0.45
N VAL A 77 5.01 7.80 0.79
CA VAL A 77 4.10 7.22 1.80
C VAL A 77 2.64 7.42 1.39
N GLU A 78 2.27 8.59 0.88
CA GLU A 78 0.92 8.84 0.41
C GLU A 78 0.55 7.95 -0.79
N ASN A 79 1.49 7.77 -1.71
CA ASN A 79 1.32 6.87 -2.85
C ASN A 79 1.20 5.40 -2.42
N GLU A 80 1.98 4.96 -1.43
CA GLU A 80 1.85 3.61 -0.84
C GLU A 80 0.47 3.39 -0.22
N LYS A 81 -0.05 4.37 0.53
CA LYS A 81 -1.41 4.31 1.09
C LYS A 81 -2.47 4.24 0.01
N LYS A 82 -2.37 5.05 -1.05
CA LYS A 82 -3.31 5.02 -2.18
C LYS A 82 -3.30 3.67 -2.88
N ARG A 83 -2.12 3.08 -3.10
CA ARG A 83 -1.99 1.73 -3.68
C ARG A 83 -2.62 0.67 -2.79
N ALA A 84 -2.34 0.71 -1.49
CA ALA A 84 -2.94 -0.21 -0.54
C ALA A 84 -4.47 -0.06 -0.49
N ALA A 85 -5.00 1.17 -0.52
CA ALA A 85 -6.43 1.41 -0.59
C ALA A 85 -7.06 0.93 -1.90
N SER A 86 -6.39 1.13 -3.04
CA SER A 86 -6.84 0.62 -4.34
C SER A 86 -6.91 -0.90 -4.34
N SER A 87 -5.85 -1.57 -3.87
CA SER A 87 -5.80 -3.04 -3.79
C SER A 87 -6.90 -3.62 -2.90
N LYS A 88 -7.20 -2.98 -1.76
CA LYS A 88 -8.35 -3.38 -0.92
C LYS A 88 -9.68 -3.19 -1.63
N ASN A 89 -9.83 -2.12 -2.39
CA ASN A 89 -11.05 -1.86 -3.15
C ASN A 89 -11.22 -2.86 -4.31
N GLU A 90 -10.13 -3.22 -4.99
CA GLU A 90 -10.10 -4.27 -6.02
C GLU A 90 -10.47 -5.63 -5.44
N GLU A 91 -9.90 -6.02 -4.29
CA GLU A 91 -10.27 -7.27 -3.59
C GLU A 91 -11.75 -7.27 -3.21
N LYS A 92 -12.24 -6.16 -2.64
CA LYS A 92 -13.66 -6.02 -2.30
C LYS A 92 -14.56 -6.15 -3.51
N ASN A 93 -14.22 -5.50 -4.63
CA ASN A 93 -15.00 -5.59 -5.86
C ASN A 93 -15.05 -7.03 -6.38
N ALA A 94 -13.92 -7.74 -6.39
CA ALA A 94 -13.87 -9.14 -6.78
C ALA A 94 -14.77 -10.03 -5.89
N LEU A 95 -14.79 -9.81 -4.57
CA LEU A 95 -15.69 -10.55 -3.68
C LEU A 95 -17.17 -10.23 -3.98
N MET A 96 -17.50 -8.97 -4.26
CA MET A 96 -18.86 -8.56 -4.62
C MET A 96 -19.31 -9.14 -5.97
N GLU A 97 -18.42 -9.27 -6.95
CA GLU A 97 -18.70 -9.93 -8.22
C GLU A 97 -19.05 -11.40 -8.02
N VAL A 98 -18.31 -12.11 -7.15
CA VAL A 98 -18.62 -13.52 -6.85
C VAL A 98 -19.94 -13.67 -6.08
N LEU A 99 -20.27 -12.74 -5.17
CA LEU A 99 -21.59 -12.72 -4.53
C LEU A 99 -22.71 -12.53 -5.55
N SER A 100 -22.54 -11.57 -6.47
CA SER A 100 -23.51 -11.30 -7.54
C SER A 100 -23.70 -12.53 -8.43
N TYR A 101 -22.60 -13.23 -8.77
CA TYR A 101 -22.66 -14.48 -9.52
C TYR A 101 -23.52 -15.54 -8.82
N TYR A 102 -23.39 -15.73 -7.51
CA TYR A 102 -24.22 -16.71 -6.80
C TYR A 102 -25.69 -16.28 -6.71
N GLU A 103 -25.96 -14.99 -6.47
CA GLU A 103 -27.33 -14.45 -6.47
C GLU A 103 -28.00 -14.63 -7.83
N GLU A 104 -27.27 -14.40 -8.93
CA GLU A 104 -27.76 -14.62 -10.30
C GLU A 104 -27.93 -16.11 -10.62
N LYS A 105 -26.95 -16.95 -10.27
CA LYS A 105 -26.98 -18.40 -10.52
C LYS A 105 -28.19 -19.07 -9.87
N TYR A 106 -28.51 -18.68 -8.64
CA TYR A 106 -29.56 -19.30 -7.85
C TYR A 106 -30.89 -18.54 -7.88
N GLY A 107 -30.89 -17.28 -8.31
CA GLY A 107 -32.07 -16.42 -8.40
C GLY A 107 -32.73 -16.11 -7.05
N ASP A 108 -32.04 -16.39 -5.94
CA ASP A 108 -32.53 -16.18 -4.60
C ASP A 108 -31.37 -15.91 -3.63
N THR A 109 -31.70 -15.50 -2.41
CA THR A 109 -30.72 -15.19 -1.37
C THR A 109 -30.07 -16.46 -0.81
N TYR A 110 -28.83 -16.30 -0.32
CA TYR A 110 -28.08 -17.35 0.37
C TYR A 110 -28.93 -18.13 1.39
N GLU A 111 -29.70 -17.42 2.24
CA GLU A 111 -30.51 -18.07 3.28
C GLU A 111 -31.66 -18.91 2.71
N LYS A 112 -32.26 -18.53 1.58
CA LYS A 112 -33.30 -19.35 0.94
C LYS A 112 -32.71 -20.63 0.33
N ILE A 113 -31.59 -20.51 -0.37
CA ILE A 113 -30.90 -21.67 -0.96
C ILE A 113 -30.37 -22.59 0.14
N LYS A 114 -29.81 -22.04 1.21
CA LYS A 114 -29.36 -22.77 2.40
C LYS A 114 -30.48 -23.54 3.10
N ASN A 115 -31.71 -23.03 3.11
CA ASN A 115 -32.84 -23.69 3.76
C ASN A 115 -33.63 -24.65 2.85
N LYS A 116 -33.24 -24.79 1.58
CA LYS A 116 -33.83 -25.77 0.65
C LYS A 116 -33.72 -27.20 1.18
N VAL A 117 -34.81 -27.98 1.14
CA VAL A 117 -34.90 -29.32 1.75
C VAL A 117 -33.93 -30.33 1.12
N SER A 118 -33.79 -30.30 -0.21
CA SER A 118 -32.86 -31.16 -0.95
C SER A 118 -31.88 -30.30 -1.73
N LYS A 119 -30.59 -30.61 -1.58
CA LYS A 119 -29.49 -29.90 -2.23
C LYS A 119 -28.62 -30.86 -3.00
N THR A 120 -28.17 -30.45 -4.18
CA THR A 120 -27.16 -31.19 -4.93
C THR A 120 -25.78 -31.03 -4.28
N SER A 121 -24.84 -31.91 -4.65
CA SER A 121 -23.45 -31.78 -4.22
C SER A 121 -22.82 -30.45 -4.66
N GLU A 122 -23.24 -29.93 -5.82
CA GLU A 122 -22.82 -28.62 -6.32
C GLU A 122 -23.37 -27.49 -5.44
N GLU A 123 -24.67 -27.53 -5.12
CA GLU A 123 -25.30 -26.53 -4.24
C GLU A 123 -24.64 -26.49 -2.85
N LEU A 124 -24.26 -27.65 -2.30
CA LEU A 124 -23.56 -27.72 -1.01
C LEU A 124 -22.17 -27.08 -1.07
N ARG A 125 -21.43 -27.31 -2.16
CA ARG A 125 -20.11 -26.70 -2.37
C ARG A 125 -20.23 -25.19 -2.52
N ASP A 126 -21.13 -24.74 -3.37
CA ASP A 126 -21.35 -23.32 -3.64
C ASP A 126 -21.83 -22.58 -2.39
N LEU A 127 -22.72 -23.17 -1.58
CA LEU A 127 -23.13 -22.58 -0.30
C LEU A 127 -21.96 -22.44 0.68
N SER A 128 -21.00 -23.37 0.67
CA SER A 128 -19.80 -23.24 1.50
C SER A 128 -18.92 -22.08 1.04
N GLU A 129 -18.70 -21.95 -0.26
CA GLU A 129 -17.91 -20.87 -0.85
C GLU A 129 -18.60 -19.51 -0.68
N TRP A 130 -19.91 -19.43 -0.93
CA TRP A 130 -20.72 -18.24 -0.73
C TRP A 130 -20.71 -17.77 0.73
N ARG A 131 -20.85 -18.70 1.69
CA ARG A 131 -20.76 -18.39 3.12
C ARG A 131 -19.40 -17.77 3.48
N TYR A 132 -18.31 -18.38 3.00
CA TYR A 132 -16.97 -17.89 3.25
C TYR A 132 -16.78 -16.45 2.74
N ILE A 133 -17.29 -16.16 1.54
CA ILE A 133 -17.21 -14.82 0.95
C ILE A 133 -18.05 -13.82 1.75
N LEU A 134 -19.26 -14.19 2.19
CA LEU A 134 -20.10 -13.33 3.04
C LEU A 134 -19.42 -13.00 4.38
N GLU A 135 -18.76 -13.98 5.01
CA GLU A 135 -17.99 -13.77 6.24
C GLU A 135 -16.78 -12.86 6.00
N ARG A 136 -16.07 -13.05 4.89
CA ARG A 136 -14.91 -12.23 4.51
C ARG A 136 -15.30 -10.78 4.20
N VAL A 137 -16.39 -10.55 3.47
CA VAL A 137 -16.91 -9.20 3.21
C VAL A 137 -17.33 -8.51 4.51
N LYS A 138 -17.98 -9.21 5.44
CA LYS A 138 -18.31 -8.66 6.77
C LYS A 138 -17.07 -8.28 7.57
N SER A 139 -16.02 -9.11 7.52
CA SER A 139 -14.74 -8.85 8.18
C SER A 139 -14.01 -7.62 7.62
N GLU A 140 -14.11 -7.35 6.32
CA GLU A 140 -13.47 -6.19 5.68
C GLU A 140 -14.29 -4.88 5.82
N LEU A 141 -15.51 -4.95 6.38
CA LEU A 141 -16.41 -3.81 6.60
C LEU A 141 -16.41 -3.27 8.05
N ILE A 142 -15.66 -3.90 8.97
CA ILE A 142 -15.50 -3.51 10.39
C ILE A 142 -14.09 -2.98 10.60
#